data_AF-A0AA38MCB7-F1
#
_entry.id   AF-A0AA38MCB7-F1
#
_cell.length_a   1.000
_cell.length_b   1.000
_cell.length_c   1.000
_cell.angle_alpha   90.00
_cell.angle_beta   90.00
_cell.angle_gamma   90.00
#
_symmetry.space_group_name_H-M   'P 1'
#
loop_
_entity.id
_entity.type
_entity.pdbx_description
1 polymer ?
#
loop_
_entity_poly.entity_id
_entity_poly.type
_entity_poly.pdbx_seq_one_letter_code
_entity_poly.pdbx_strand_id
1 'polypeptide(L)'
;MGSTMSAIIRIRNSTNCDITSIFAYEIDSFDFGNCRPDKAFSRTSIPAGGCLEKTVDFSTLSSNCPFTTKLVFANGSEDVFRMNYKCIFDDNEAHLRHLTKSHRINLKKTGPRVLEIIVENTEHQLENQKAEVLINEGCRLMVLGRYNEASVRFMEAAQKANENPTILDLQKHRQRLKNVKDVAETEKKAKNLNHEGLQCLKAVQFQDALKKFDEALRLTKNMETITLIEDNLKITKDAKMNQDAKKLNQEGLLLRRSNQNQTAIHKFDEGLRIANDRGLITSIKRNKADTLNKEGKEILKKAWCLELSTTDQAIHYFAKAKFLFEQAETVKPNVDNQEHIALIDCKLEGSKYFNTAVQLQSEGSRLVDLTLKSQKPEDCKTAKCKYEEAWKHYNEAKVKFEEGLKRGDANFEPSLTLTVEALQGIERILNELEEAELEIVLV
;
A
#
# COMPACT_ATOMS: atom_id res chain seq x y z
N MET A 1 -27.22 68.03 -66.32
CA MET A 1 -26.97 66.71 -65.70
C MET A 1 -25.91 66.03 -66.55
N GLY A 2 -24.74 65.73 -66.01
CA GLY A 2 -23.73 64.96 -66.75
C GLY A 2 -24.26 63.56 -67.04
N SER A 3 -23.94 63.00 -68.21
CA SER A 3 -24.29 61.62 -68.53
C SER A 3 -23.51 60.68 -67.59
N THR A 4 -24.19 59.67 -67.05
CA THR A 4 -23.59 58.66 -66.17
C THR A 4 -23.81 57.27 -66.76
N MET A 5 -22.90 56.35 -66.46
CA MET A 5 -23.00 54.94 -66.80
C MET A 5 -22.97 54.09 -65.52
N SER A 6 -23.89 53.14 -65.40
CA SER A 6 -23.99 52.28 -64.21
C SER A 6 -23.27 50.95 -64.45
N ALA A 7 -22.58 50.48 -63.42
CA ALA A 7 -21.92 49.18 -63.39
C ALA A 7 -22.16 48.46 -62.07
N ILE A 8 -22.10 47.14 -62.10
CA ILE A 8 -22.21 46.30 -60.91
C ILE A 8 -20.80 45.98 -60.42
N ILE A 9 -20.53 46.36 -59.18
CA ILE A 9 -19.37 45.91 -58.43
C ILE A 9 -19.81 44.75 -57.55
N ARG A 10 -19.24 43.59 -57.81
CA ARG A 10 -19.47 42.35 -57.07
C ARG A 10 -18.25 42.09 -56.17
N ILE A 11 -18.46 41.91 -54.88
CA ILE A 11 -17.41 41.48 -53.94
C ILE A 11 -17.76 40.06 -53.50
N ARG A 12 -16.90 39.10 -53.85
CA ARG A 12 -17.01 37.70 -53.45
C ARG A 12 -16.03 37.42 -52.32
N ASN A 13 -16.54 37.05 -51.16
CA ASN A 13 -15.74 36.62 -50.03
C ASN A 13 -15.51 35.11 -50.13
N SER A 14 -14.37 34.70 -50.69
CA SER A 14 -13.95 33.29 -50.76
C SER A 14 -13.02 32.90 -49.61
N THR A 15 -12.91 33.75 -48.58
CA THR A 15 -12.18 33.45 -47.35
C THR A 15 -13.05 32.60 -46.42
N ASN A 16 -12.45 32.10 -45.34
CA ASN A 16 -13.16 31.42 -44.25
C ASN A 16 -13.54 32.39 -43.12
N CYS A 17 -13.45 33.69 -43.34
CA CYS A 17 -13.74 34.72 -42.36
C CYS A 17 -14.78 35.70 -42.90
N ASP A 18 -15.76 36.07 -42.09
CA ASP A 18 -16.78 37.03 -42.51
C ASP A 18 -16.15 38.42 -42.73
N ILE A 19 -16.53 39.11 -43.80
CA ILE A 19 -16.30 40.54 -43.94
C ILE A 19 -17.41 41.23 -43.14
N THR A 20 -17.06 41.85 -42.02
CA THR A 20 -18.02 42.47 -41.10
C THR A 20 -18.37 43.89 -41.52
N SER A 21 -17.52 44.56 -42.30
CA SER A 21 -17.78 45.90 -42.82
C SER A 21 -16.99 46.20 -44.08
N ILE A 22 -17.62 46.95 -44.98
CA ILE A 22 -17.00 47.50 -46.20
C ILE A 22 -17.12 49.02 -46.15
N PHE A 23 -16.01 49.69 -46.42
CA PHE A 23 -15.95 51.15 -46.54
C PHE A 23 -15.38 51.55 -47.89
N ALA A 24 -15.94 52.60 -48.48
CA ALA A 24 -15.40 53.26 -49.66
C ALA A 24 -15.17 54.74 -49.34
N TYR A 25 -13.96 55.24 -49.63
CA TYR A 25 -13.54 56.62 -49.32
C TYR A 25 -12.47 57.10 -50.33
N GLU A 26 -11.99 58.35 -50.18
CA GLU A 26 -11.14 59.04 -51.19
C GLU A 26 -11.81 59.13 -52.57
N ILE A 27 -13.10 59.47 -52.57
CA ILE A 27 -13.96 59.55 -53.75
C ILE A 27 -14.02 61.01 -54.22
N ASP A 28 -13.69 61.27 -55.48
CA ASP A 28 -13.97 62.57 -56.12
C ASP A 28 -15.45 62.62 -56.52
N SER A 29 -16.18 63.65 -56.08
CA SER A 29 -17.61 63.76 -56.40
C SER A 29 -17.88 64.02 -57.88
N PHE A 30 -16.89 64.46 -58.65
CA PHE A 30 -16.99 64.65 -60.10
C PHE A 30 -16.97 63.31 -60.87
N ASP A 31 -16.36 62.27 -60.30
CA ASP A 31 -16.16 60.98 -60.96
C ASP A 31 -17.38 60.05 -60.91
N PHE A 32 -18.35 60.35 -60.04
CA PHE A 32 -19.47 59.45 -59.74
C PHE A 32 -20.83 60.13 -59.83
N GLY A 33 -21.84 59.34 -60.21
CA GLY A 33 -23.24 59.78 -60.31
C GLY A 33 -23.99 59.68 -58.97
N ASN A 34 -25.29 59.39 -59.04
CA ASN A 34 -26.15 59.34 -57.86
C ASN A 34 -25.84 58.13 -56.97
N CYS A 35 -25.55 56.96 -57.55
CA CYS A 35 -25.12 55.76 -56.83
C CYS A 35 -23.62 55.79 -56.53
N ARG A 36 -23.20 56.63 -55.58
CA ARG A 36 -21.79 56.76 -55.18
C ARG A 36 -21.29 55.55 -54.35
N PRO A 37 -20.01 55.16 -54.48
CA PRO A 37 -19.43 54.04 -53.73
C PRO A 37 -19.56 54.14 -52.20
N ASP A 38 -19.32 55.31 -51.61
CA ASP A 38 -19.39 55.54 -50.16
C ASP A 38 -20.80 55.27 -49.60
N LYS A 39 -21.83 55.51 -50.40
CA LYS A 39 -23.23 55.22 -50.04
C LYS A 39 -23.61 53.78 -50.33
N ALA A 40 -23.12 53.21 -51.44
CA ALA A 40 -23.49 51.88 -51.89
C ALA A 40 -22.96 50.76 -50.97
N PHE A 41 -21.75 50.95 -50.41
CA PHE A 41 -21.07 49.92 -49.60
C PHE A 41 -21.17 50.11 -48.09
N SER A 42 -21.69 51.27 -47.63
CA SER A 42 -21.69 51.64 -46.20
C SER A 42 -22.29 50.54 -45.31
N ARG A 43 -21.46 50.03 -44.39
CA ARG A 43 -21.82 49.06 -43.33
C ARG A 43 -22.43 47.75 -43.85
N THR A 44 -22.00 47.31 -45.02
CA THR A 44 -22.39 45.99 -45.55
C THR A 44 -21.47 44.89 -45.05
N SER A 45 -22.04 43.72 -44.74
CA SER A 45 -21.30 42.51 -44.39
C SER A 45 -21.43 41.45 -45.48
N ILE A 46 -20.43 40.57 -45.57
CA ILE A 46 -20.43 39.42 -46.48
C ILE A 46 -19.97 38.20 -45.68
N PRO A 47 -20.83 37.20 -45.46
CA PRO A 47 -20.42 35.98 -44.78
C PRO A 47 -19.30 35.27 -45.56
N ALA A 48 -18.52 34.44 -44.89
CA ALA A 48 -17.54 33.56 -45.51
C ALA A 48 -18.20 32.70 -46.62
N GLY A 49 -17.57 32.62 -47.79
CA GLY A 49 -18.14 32.00 -48.99
C GLY A 49 -19.25 32.81 -49.69
N GLY A 50 -19.64 33.96 -49.13
CA GLY A 50 -20.73 34.80 -49.60
C GLY A 50 -20.33 35.78 -50.71
N CYS A 51 -21.32 36.55 -51.17
CA CYS A 51 -21.15 37.54 -52.23
C CYS A 51 -22.07 38.73 -52.01
N LEU A 52 -21.60 39.93 -52.37
CA LEU A 52 -22.37 41.17 -52.36
C LEU A 52 -22.29 41.83 -53.74
N GLU A 53 -23.42 42.34 -54.22
CA GLU A 53 -23.49 43.11 -55.46
C GLU A 53 -24.04 44.50 -55.18
N LYS A 54 -23.40 45.52 -55.74
CA LYS A 54 -23.83 46.92 -55.65
C LYS A 54 -23.68 47.61 -56.99
N THR A 55 -24.68 48.41 -57.34
CA THR A 55 -24.63 49.29 -58.50
C THR A 55 -23.91 50.58 -58.14
N VAL A 56 -22.96 50.98 -58.97
CA VAL A 56 -22.24 52.25 -58.88
C VAL A 56 -22.36 53.01 -60.19
N ASP A 57 -22.65 54.31 -60.09
CA ASP A 57 -22.74 55.20 -61.24
C ASP A 57 -21.43 55.94 -61.45
N PHE A 58 -20.89 55.86 -62.67
CA PHE A 58 -19.66 56.52 -63.09
C PHE A 58 -19.97 57.67 -64.03
N SER A 59 -19.23 58.77 -63.91
CA SER A 59 -19.29 59.89 -64.85
C SER A 59 -18.82 59.44 -66.24
N THR A 60 -19.55 59.80 -67.30
CA THR A 60 -19.08 59.55 -68.67
C THR A 60 -17.90 60.44 -69.04
N LEU A 61 -17.67 61.54 -68.31
CA LEU A 61 -16.65 62.55 -68.61
C LEU A 61 -15.28 62.26 -67.97
N SER A 62 -15.26 61.59 -66.81
CA SER A 62 -14.01 61.27 -66.10
C SER A 62 -13.29 60.10 -66.76
N SER A 63 -12.01 60.22 -67.10
CA SER A 63 -11.23 59.11 -67.69
C SER A 63 -10.86 58.03 -66.68
N ASN A 64 -10.74 58.39 -65.40
CA ASN A 64 -10.47 57.49 -64.28
C ASN A 64 -11.46 57.78 -63.16
N CYS A 65 -11.92 56.74 -62.45
CA CYS A 65 -12.78 56.87 -61.28
C CYS A 65 -12.23 56.01 -60.13
N PRO A 66 -11.10 56.42 -59.53
CA PRO A 66 -10.49 55.66 -58.44
C PRO A 66 -11.18 55.95 -57.10
N PHE A 67 -11.31 54.92 -56.27
CA PHE A 67 -11.61 55.09 -54.85
C PHE A 67 -10.92 54.01 -54.02
N THR A 68 -10.76 54.27 -52.73
CA THR A 68 -10.15 53.34 -51.78
C THR A 68 -11.24 52.51 -51.10
N THR A 69 -11.05 51.20 -51.08
CA THR A 69 -11.93 50.23 -50.42
C THR A 69 -11.22 49.62 -49.24
N LYS A 70 -11.89 49.63 -48.08
CA LYS A 70 -11.45 48.95 -46.86
C LYS A 70 -12.44 47.84 -46.52
N LEU A 71 -11.93 46.62 -46.40
CA LEU A 71 -12.64 45.45 -45.91
C LEU A 71 -12.16 45.16 -44.49
N VAL A 72 -13.10 45.02 -43.56
CA VAL A 72 -12.82 44.61 -42.17
C VAL A 72 -13.36 43.20 -41.98
N PHE A 73 -12.53 42.30 -41.46
CA PHE A 73 -12.89 40.90 -41.27
C PHE A 73 -13.21 40.61 -39.80
N ALA A 74 -13.97 39.55 -39.54
CA ALA A 74 -14.37 39.15 -38.19
C ALA A 74 -13.19 38.77 -37.28
N ASN A 75 -12.07 38.32 -37.86
CA ASN A 75 -10.82 38.04 -37.15
C ASN A 75 -10.00 39.32 -36.83
N GLY A 76 -10.53 40.51 -37.17
CA GLY A 76 -9.87 41.79 -36.95
C GLY A 76 -8.81 42.16 -37.99
N SER A 77 -8.54 41.30 -38.97
CA SER A 77 -7.71 41.66 -40.11
C SER A 77 -8.42 42.64 -41.03
N GLU A 78 -7.66 43.36 -41.84
CA GLU A 78 -8.20 44.38 -42.75
C GLU A 78 -7.45 44.35 -44.08
N ASP A 79 -8.19 44.46 -45.17
CA ASP A 79 -7.61 44.78 -46.47
C ASP A 79 -8.00 46.18 -46.88
N VAL A 80 -7.01 46.95 -47.33
CA VAL A 80 -7.22 48.30 -47.86
C VAL A 80 -6.57 48.36 -49.22
N PHE A 81 -7.35 48.66 -50.26
CA PHE A 81 -6.85 48.75 -51.62
C PHE A 81 -7.53 49.87 -52.39
N ARG A 82 -6.81 50.46 -53.33
CA ARG A 82 -7.30 51.50 -54.23
C ARG A 82 -7.17 51.00 -55.66
N MET A 83 -8.19 51.20 -56.47
CA MET A 83 -8.15 50.84 -57.89
C MET A 83 -9.01 51.82 -58.70
N ASN A 84 -8.76 51.88 -60.00
CA ASN A 84 -9.63 52.54 -60.97
C ASN A 84 -10.80 51.63 -61.32
N TYR A 85 -11.98 51.92 -60.78
CA TYR A 85 -13.17 51.09 -60.99
C TYR A 85 -13.81 51.26 -62.37
N LYS A 86 -13.47 52.35 -63.09
CA LYS A 86 -13.92 52.58 -64.47
C LYS A 86 -13.26 51.65 -65.49
N CYS A 87 -12.21 50.89 -65.09
CA CYS A 87 -11.62 49.82 -65.90
C CYS A 87 -12.64 48.76 -66.36
N ILE A 88 -13.85 48.73 -65.80
CA ILE A 88 -14.93 47.84 -66.24
C ILE A 88 -15.45 48.16 -67.65
N PHE A 89 -15.42 49.43 -68.07
CA PHE A 89 -15.96 49.89 -69.35
C PHE A 89 -14.90 50.06 -70.43
N ASP A 90 -13.71 50.48 -70.01
CA ASP A 90 -12.59 50.77 -70.90
C ASP A 90 -11.52 49.67 -70.79
N ASP A 91 -10.70 49.47 -71.81
CA ASP A 91 -9.52 48.58 -71.75
C ASP A 91 -8.38 49.16 -70.88
N ASN A 92 -8.68 50.22 -70.12
CA ASN A 92 -7.78 50.83 -69.15
C ASN A 92 -7.46 49.84 -68.01
N GLU A 93 -6.22 49.89 -67.51
CA GLU A 93 -5.79 49.07 -66.39
C GLU A 93 -6.51 49.46 -65.08
N ALA A 94 -6.83 48.47 -64.26
CA ALA A 94 -7.45 48.69 -62.96
C ALA A 94 -6.53 49.41 -61.96
N HIS A 95 -5.21 49.42 -62.19
CA HIS A 95 -4.20 49.99 -61.29
C HIS A 95 -4.41 49.60 -59.82
N LEU A 96 -4.65 48.31 -59.56
CA LEU A 96 -4.90 47.80 -58.21
C LEU A 96 -3.67 48.02 -57.32
N ARG A 97 -3.81 48.89 -56.33
CA ARG A 97 -2.79 49.19 -55.33
C ARG A 97 -3.28 48.77 -53.95
N HIS A 98 -2.59 47.81 -53.34
CA HIS A 98 -2.79 47.48 -51.93
C HIS A 98 -2.12 48.51 -51.03
N LEU A 99 -2.87 49.02 -50.05
CA LEU A 99 -2.40 49.88 -48.98
C LEU A 99 -2.20 49.07 -47.69
N THR A 100 -3.10 48.13 -47.42
CA THR A 100 -2.98 47.08 -46.39
C THR A 100 -3.39 45.75 -47.03
N LYS A 101 -2.60 44.70 -46.83
CA LYS A 101 -2.83 43.39 -47.46
C LYS A 101 -2.81 42.27 -46.42
N SER A 102 -3.98 41.73 -46.12
CA SER A 102 -4.18 40.53 -45.31
C SER A 102 -4.64 39.34 -46.15
N HIS A 103 -5.32 39.58 -47.27
CA HIS A 103 -5.80 38.53 -48.17
C HIS A 103 -5.29 38.70 -49.61
N ARG A 104 -5.51 37.67 -50.43
CA ARG A 104 -5.30 37.77 -51.87
C ARG A 104 -6.56 38.37 -52.49
N ILE A 105 -6.39 39.47 -53.21
CA ILE A 105 -7.48 40.13 -53.92
C ILE A 105 -7.22 40.00 -55.42
N ASN A 106 -8.16 39.36 -56.12
CA ASN A 106 -8.12 39.22 -57.57
C ASN A 106 -9.31 39.96 -58.19
N LEU A 107 -9.12 40.45 -59.42
CA LEU A 107 -10.15 41.16 -60.17
C LEU A 107 -10.54 40.38 -61.41
N LYS A 108 -11.84 40.30 -61.70
CA LYS A 108 -12.36 39.62 -62.87
C LYS A 108 -13.51 40.40 -63.49
N LYS A 109 -13.41 40.73 -64.78
CA LYS A 109 -14.57 41.21 -65.56
C LYS A 109 -15.43 39.99 -65.90
N THR A 110 -16.65 39.93 -65.38
CA THR A 110 -17.55 38.77 -65.55
C THR A 110 -18.74 39.02 -66.47
N GLY A 111 -18.84 40.23 -67.02
CA GLY A 111 -19.84 40.64 -67.99
C GLY A 111 -19.56 42.06 -68.49
N PRO A 112 -20.38 42.60 -69.41
CA PRO A 112 -20.13 43.89 -70.07
C PRO A 112 -20.14 45.09 -69.11
N ARG A 113 -20.69 44.92 -67.89
CA ARG A 113 -20.76 45.94 -66.83
C ARG A 113 -20.66 45.34 -65.44
N VAL A 114 -19.95 44.21 -65.28
CA VAL A 114 -19.75 43.55 -63.97
C VAL A 114 -18.27 43.36 -63.65
N LEU A 115 -17.81 44.00 -62.57
CA LEU A 115 -16.47 43.87 -62.01
C LEU A 115 -16.56 43.04 -60.73
N GLU A 116 -15.94 41.87 -60.73
CA GLU A 116 -15.89 40.97 -59.58
C GLU A 116 -14.54 41.11 -58.87
N ILE A 117 -14.61 41.46 -57.58
CA ILE A 117 -13.50 41.47 -56.63
C ILE A 117 -13.59 40.17 -55.84
N ILE A 118 -12.61 39.28 -56.01
CA ILE A 118 -12.54 38.00 -55.31
C ILE A 118 -11.51 38.14 -54.20
N VAL A 119 -11.96 37.95 -52.96
CA VAL A 119 -11.12 37.95 -51.76
C VAL A 119 -10.88 36.49 -51.36
N GLU A 120 -9.61 36.08 -51.29
CA GLU A 120 -9.20 34.70 -51.01
C GLU A 120 -8.18 34.65 -49.87
N ASN A 121 -8.21 33.57 -49.09
CA ASN A 121 -7.16 33.30 -48.12
C ASN A 121 -5.79 33.22 -48.81
N THR A 122 -4.77 33.73 -48.13
CA THR A 122 -3.38 33.50 -48.50
C THR A 122 -3.02 32.02 -48.31
N GLU A 123 -1.96 31.58 -48.98
CA GLU A 123 -1.40 30.24 -48.78
C GLU A 123 -1.04 30.01 -47.30
N HIS A 124 -0.45 31.01 -46.64
CA HIS A 124 -0.16 30.99 -45.20
C HIS A 124 -1.41 30.71 -44.35
N GLN A 125 -2.52 31.42 -44.57
CA GLN A 125 -3.76 31.20 -43.82
C GLN A 125 -4.33 29.80 -44.05
N LEU A 126 -4.24 29.27 -45.29
CA LEU A 126 -4.70 27.92 -45.62
C LEU A 126 -3.81 26.83 -44.98
N GLU A 127 -2.50 27.04 -44.92
CA GLU A 127 -1.58 26.15 -44.22
C GLU A 127 -1.85 26.16 -42.71
N ASN A 128 -2.09 27.33 -42.12
CA ASN A 128 -2.38 27.45 -40.70
C ASN A 128 -3.69 26.72 -40.33
N GLN A 129 -4.73 26.83 -41.16
CA GLN A 129 -5.98 26.06 -41.00
C GLN A 129 -5.75 24.55 -41.05
N LYS A 130 -4.91 24.08 -41.99
CA LYS A 130 -4.53 22.65 -42.04
C LYS A 130 -3.82 22.24 -40.76
N ALA A 131 -2.99 23.09 -40.18
CA ALA A 131 -2.33 22.82 -38.90
C ALA A 131 -3.34 22.65 -37.76
N GLU A 132 -4.36 23.50 -37.66
CA GLU A 132 -5.42 23.41 -36.66
C GLU A 132 -6.21 22.09 -36.75
N VAL A 133 -6.56 21.67 -37.97
CA VAL A 133 -7.22 20.38 -38.21
C VAL A 133 -6.35 19.21 -37.72
N LEU A 134 -5.05 19.25 -38.02
CA LEU A 134 -4.09 18.22 -37.58
C LEU A 134 -3.90 18.22 -36.06
N ILE A 135 -3.90 19.39 -35.40
CA ILE A 135 -3.90 19.50 -33.93
C ILE A 135 -5.13 18.80 -33.35
N ASN A 136 -6.32 19.09 -33.88
CA ASN A 136 -7.56 18.49 -33.41
C ASN A 136 -7.59 16.97 -33.60
N GLU A 137 -7.08 16.47 -34.74
CA GLU A 137 -6.93 15.03 -34.96
C GLU A 137 -5.96 14.39 -33.96
N GLY A 138 -4.81 15.04 -33.71
CA GLY A 138 -3.83 14.60 -32.71
C GLY A 138 -4.43 14.52 -31.32
N CYS A 139 -5.22 15.51 -30.92
CA CYS A 139 -5.95 15.51 -29.65
C CYS A 139 -6.94 14.34 -29.55
N ARG A 140 -7.72 14.06 -30.60
CA ARG A 140 -8.64 12.92 -30.64
C ARG A 140 -7.89 11.59 -30.50
N LEU A 141 -6.75 11.45 -31.17
CA LEU A 141 -5.90 10.26 -31.08
C LEU A 141 -5.31 10.07 -29.67
N MET A 142 -4.97 11.15 -28.98
CA MET A 142 -4.52 11.09 -27.58
C MET A 142 -5.62 10.54 -26.66
N VAL A 143 -6.86 10.98 -26.82
CA VAL A 143 -8.00 10.47 -26.03
C VAL A 143 -8.21 8.97 -26.26
N LEU A 144 -7.95 8.49 -27.48
CA LEU A 144 -8.02 7.07 -27.84
C LEU A 144 -6.77 6.26 -27.42
N GLY A 145 -5.78 6.87 -26.76
CA GLY A 145 -4.53 6.21 -26.38
C GLY A 145 -3.56 5.95 -27.55
N ARG A 146 -3.84 6.45 -28.76
CA ARG A 146 -3.01 6.27 -29.97
C ARG A 146 -1.88 7.31 -30.03
N TYR A 147 -1.01 7.30 -29.02
CA TYR A 147 -0.02 8.36 -28.79
C TYR A 147 1.04 8.49 -29.89
N ASN A 148 1.37 7.40 -30.60
CA ASN A 148 2.31 7.45 -31.71
C ASN A 148 1.72 8.18 -32.91
N GLU A 149 0.47 7.89 -33.24
CA GLU A 149 -0.23 8.58 -34.33
C GLU A 149 -0.52 10.03 -33.99
N ALA A 150 -0.90 10.32 -32.75
CA ALA A 150 -1.02 11.70 -32.26
C ALA A 150 0.29 12.47 -32.44
N SER A 151 1.44 11.83 -32.16
CA SER A 151 2.77 12.43 -32.37
C SER A 151 3.01 12.77 -33.84
N VAL A 152 2.61 11.90 -34.77
CA VAL A 152 2.74 12.14 -36.21
C VAL A 152 1.89 13.35 -36.61
N ARG A 153 0.61 13.42 -36.19
CA ARG A 153 -0.26 14.56 -36.48
C ARG A 153 0.27 15.88 -35.95
N PHE A 154 0.83 15.90 -34.74
CA PHE A 154 1.46 17.11 -34.21
C PHE A 154 2.76 17.50 -34.94
N MET A 155 3.52 16.55 -35.48
CA MET A 155 4.68 16.85 -36.33
C MET A 155 4.23 17.44 -37.67
N GLU A 156 3.21 16.87 -38.30
CA GLU A 156 2.61 17.41 -39.54
C GLU A 156 2.04 18.82 -39.30
N ALA A 157 1.37 19.05 -38.17
CA ALA A 157 0.87 20.37 -37.79
C ALA A 157 2.00 21.38 -37.62
N ALA A 158 3.13 20.97 -37.01
CA ALA A 158 4.29 21.84 -36.81
C ALA A 158 4.90 22.35 -38.12
N GLN A 159 4.79 21.56 -39.20
CA GLN A 159 5.28 21.96 -40.52
C GLN A 159 4.38 23.01 -41.21
N LYS A 160 3.13 23.13 -40.76
CA LYS A 160 2.09 23.97 -41.40
C LYS A 160 1.70 25.19 -40.56
N ALA A 161 1.87 25.11 -39.25
CA ALA A 161 1.53 26.19 -38.33
C ALA A 161 2.43 27.40 -38.56
N ASN A 162 1.82 28.56 -38.79
CA ASN A 162 2.55 29.81 -39.03
C ASN A 162 1.99 31.01 -38.27
N GLU A 163 0.81 30.87 -37.63
CA GLU A 163 0.26 31.89 -36.75
C GLU A 163 0.60 31.60 -35.27
N ASN A 164 0.98 32.65 -34.54
CA ASN A 164 1.40 32.53 -33.13
C ASN A 164 0.40 31.80 -32.22
N PRO A 165 -0.93 32.03 -32.30
CA PRO A 165 -1.90 31.29 -31.49
C PRO A 165 -1.85 29.78 -31.74
N THR A 166 -1.80 29.37 -33.01
CA THR A 166 -1.75 27.96 -33.43
C THR A 166 -0.43 27.30 -33.02
N ILE A 167 0.70 28.00 -33.14
CA ILE A 167 2.01 27.52 -32.68
C ILE A 167 2.00 27.29 -31.16
N LEU A 168 1.47 28.24 -30.39
CA LEU A 168 1.40 28.13 -28.93
C LEU A 168 0.48 26.97 -28.50
N ASP A 169 -0.64 26.78 -29.17
CA ASP A 169 -1.57 25.69 -28.88
C ASP A 169 -0.93 24.32 -29.18
N LEU A 170 -0.27 24.19 -30.33
CA LEU A 170 0.50 23.00 -30.68
C LEU A 170 1.58 22.67 -29.63
N GLN A 171 2.31 23.67 -29.13
CA GLN A 171 3.32 23.47 -28.09
C GLN A 171 2.72 22.89 -26.80
N LYS A 172 1.56 23.43 -26.36
CA LYS A 172 0.85 22.91 -25.17
C LYS A 172 0.44 21.47 -25.37
N HIS A 173 -0.11 21.12 -26.53
CA HIS A 173 -0.55 19.76 -26.82
C HIS A 173 0.61 18.77 -26.95
N ARG A 174 1.73 19.17 -27.55
CA ARG A 174 2.96 18.35 -27.58
C ARG A 174 3.52 18.09 -26.19
N GLN A 175 3.53 19.10 -25.32
CA GLN A 175 3.97 18.90 -23.94
C GLN A 175 3.04 17.95 -23.17
N ARG A 176 1.71 18.08 -23.35
CA ARG A 176 0.74 17.14 -22.79
C ARG A 176 0.98 15.70 -23.30
N LEU A 177 1.21 15.53 -24.60
CA LEU A 177 1.52 14.22 -25.18
C LEU A 177 2.77 13.59 -24.57
N LYS A 178 3.84 14.39 -24.40
CA LYS A 178 5.07 13.94 -23.76
C LYS A 178 4.79 13.43 -22.34
N ASN A 179 4.12 14.24 -21.52
CA ASN A 179 3.77 13.85 -20.15
C ASN A 179 2.94 12.56 -20.10
N VAL A 180 1.96 12.40 -21.00
CA VAL A 180 1.12 11.19 -21.04
C VAL A 180 1.91 9.96 -21.48
N LYS A 181 2.79 10.08 -22.48
CA LYS A 181 3.69 9.00 -22.90
C LYS A 181 4.62 8.57 -21.76
N ASP A 182 5.23 9.53 -21.07
CA ASP A 182 6.13 9.25 -19.94
C ASP A 182 5.38 8.50 -18.83
N VAL A 183 4.15 8.91 -18.50
CA VAL A 183 3.30 8.21 -17.52
C VAL A 183 2.97 6.79 -18.00
N ALA A 184 2.55 6.61 -19.25
CA ALA A 184 2.22 5.29 -19.80
C ALA A 184 3.43 4.34 -19.79
N GLU A 185 4.63 4.85 -20.06
CA GLU A 185 5.86 4.07 -20.02
C GLU A 185 6.25 3.68 -18.59
N THR A 186 6.13 4.61 -17.63
CA THR A 186 6.35 4.28 -16.20
C THR A 186 5.36 3.23 -15.69
N GLU A 187 4.10 3.31 -16.11
CA GLU A 187 3.08 2.34 -15.73
C GLU A 187 3.36 0.95 -16.33
N LYS A 188 3.78 0.91 -17.60
CA LYS A 188 4.21 -0.35 -18.23
C LYS A 188 5.41 -0.96 -17.50
N LYS A 189 6.40 -0.15 -17.10
CA LYS A 189 7.54 -0.61 -16.33
C LYS A 189 7.13 -1.15 -14.96
N ALA A 190 6.22 -0.49 -14.26
CA ALA A 190 5.68 -0.98 -12.98
C ALA A 190 4.99 -2.34 -13.12
N LYS A 191 4.18 -2.53 -14.16
CA LYS A 191 3.52 -3.83 -14.45
C LYS A 191 4.53 -4.95 -14.75
N ASN A 192 5.59 -4.64 -15.50
CA ASN A 192 6.66 -5.59 -15.77
C ASN A 192 7.40 -5.99 -14.49
N LEU A 193 7.74 -5.03 -13.62
CA LEU A 193 8.36 -5.31 -12.32
C LEU A 193 7.45 -6.14 -11.41
N ASN A 194 6.14 -5.89 -11.41
CA ASN A 194 5.18 -6.74 -10.70
C ASN A 194 5.21 -8.18 -11.23
N HIS A 195 5.28 -8.37 -12.55
CA HIS A 195 5.39 -9.70 -13.14
C HIS A 195 6.72 -10.39 -12.77
N GLU A 196 7.84 -9.68 -12.83
CA GLU A 196 9.14 -10.20 -12.37
C GLU A 196 9.11 -10.58 -10.88
N GLY A 197 8.49 -9.75 -10.03
CA GLY A 197 8.30 -10.05 -8.60
C GLY A 197 7.53 -11.35 -8.38
N LEU A 198 6.46 -11.59 -9.17
CA LEU A 198 5.72 -12.85 -9.13
C LEU A 198 6.56 -14.05 -9.60
N GLN A 199 7.46 -13.88 -10.57
CA GLN A 199 8.38 -14.95 -10.98
C GLN A 199 9.38 -15.28 -9.86
N CYS A 200 9.97 -14.25 -9.23
CA CYS A 200 10.85 -14.43 -8.06
C CYS A 200 10.12 -15.12 -6.90
N LEU A 201 8.85 -14.76 -6.64
CA LEU A 201 8.02 -15.41 -5.62
C LEU A 201 7.85 -16.91 -5.91
N LYS A 202 7.53 -17.29 -7.16
CA LYS A 202 7.42 -18.70 -7.58
C LYS A 202 8.74 -19.45 -7.45
N ALA A 203 9.86 -18.77 -7.68
CA ALA A 203 11.21 -19.31 -7.50
C ALA A 203 11.69 -19.31 -6.03
N VAL A 204 10.85 -18.90 -5.07
CA VAL A 204 11.19 -18.83 -3.62
C VAL A 204 12.32 -17.82 -3.35
N GLN A 205 12.54 -16.86 -4.25
CA GLN A 205 13.50 -15.76 -4.12
C GLN A 205 12.82 -14.55 -3.47
N PHE A 206 12.44 -14.69 -2.20
CA PHE A 206 11.58 -13.70 -1.53
C PHE A 206 12.19 -12.30 -1.45
N GLN A 207 13.50 -12.16 -1.21
CA GLN A 207 14.13 -10.84 -1.14
C GLN A 207 14.08 -10.09 -2.48
N ASP A 208 14.35 -10.80 -3.57
CA ASP A 208 14.28 -10.23 -4.92
C ASP A 208 12.83 -9.88 -5.28
N ALA A 209 11.87 -10.75 -4.95
CA ALA A 209 10.45 -10.48 -5.13
C ALA A 209 10.00 -9.21 -4.41
N LEU A 210 10.34 -9.07 -3.11
CA LEU A 210 10.01 -7.88 -2.32
C LEU A 210 10.58 -6.60 -2.94
N LYS A 211 11.86 -6.63 -3.34
CA LYS A 211 12.52 -5.50 -4.00
C LYS A 211 11.81 -5.10 -5.30
N LYS A 212 11.41 -6.07 -6.12
CA LYS A 212 10.69 -5.83 -7.38
C LYS A 212 9.31 -5.20 -7.15
N PHE A 213 8.57 -5.65 -6.14
CA PHE A 213 7.28 -5.06 -5.79
C PHE A 213 7.43 -3.63 -5.24
N ASP A 214 8.41 -3.38 -4.37
CA ASP A 214 8.69 -2.03 -3.86
C ASP A 214 9.12 -1.07 -4.98
N GLU A 215 9.94 -1.53 -5.92
CA GLU A 215 10.31 -0.76 -7.11
C GLU A 215 9.10 -0.47 -8.01
N ALA A 216 8.20 -1.43 -8.19
CA ALA A 216 6.97 -1.23 -8.95
C ALA A 216 6.05 -0.18 -8.31
N LEU A 217 5.86 -0.23 -6.98
CA LEU A 217 5.04 0.73 -6.23
C LEU A 217 5.57 2.16 -6.31
N ARG A 218 6.89 2.35 -6.42
CA ARG A 218 7.49 3.69 -6.59
C ARG A 218 7.20 4.31 -7.96
N LEU A 219 6.84 3.50 -8.95
CA LEU A 219 6.64 3.94 -10.34
C LEU A 219 5.16 4.13 -10.69
N THR A 220 4.29 3.25 -10.22
CA THR A 220 2.86 3.32 -10.57
C THR A 220 2.15 4.43 -9.81
N LYS A 221 1.21 5.08 -10.49
CA LYS A 221 0.23 6.01 -9.87
C LYS A 221 -1.20 5.50 -10.07
N ASN A 222 -1.36 4.36 -10.74
CA ASN A 222 -2.65 3.76 -10.99
C ASN A 222 -3.08 2.97 -9.75
N MET A 223 -4.24 3.32 -9.18
CA MET A 223 -4.70 2.72 -7.93
C MET A 223 -4.94 1.22 -8.02
N GLU A 224 -5.48 0.71 -9.14
CA GLU A 224 -5.72 -0.72 -9.33
C GLU A 224 -4.40 -1.49 -9.38
N THR A 225 -3.40 -0.97 -10.10
CA THR A 225 -2.06 -1.55 -10.14
C THR A 225 -1.40 -1.52 -8.77
N ILE A 226 -1.55 -0.42 -8.00
CA ILE A 226 -1.03 -0.31 -6.63
C ILE A 226 -1.63 -1.40 -5.74
N THR A 227 -2.96 -1.52 -5.69
CA THR A 227 -3.63 -2.53 -4.86
C THR A 227 -3.17 -3.95 -5.20
N LEU A 228 -3.06 -4.28 -6.49
CA LEU A 228 -2.57 -5.59 -6.92
C LEU A 228 -1.12 -5.86 -6.46
N ILE A 229 -0.24 -4.87 -6.54
CA ILE A 229 1.15 -5.02 -6.11
C ILE A 229 1.24 -5.13 -4.57
N GLU A 230 0.45 -4.35 -3.83
CA GLU A 230 0.39 -4.43 -2.36
C GLU A 230 -0.06 -5.80 -1.87
N ASP A 231 -1.07 -6.39 -2.50
CA ASP A 231 -1.52 -7.76 -2.20
C ASP A 231 -0.40 -8.78 -2.45
N ASN A 232 0.29 -8.68 -3.59
CA ASN A 232 1.43 -9.55 -3.91
C ASN A 232 2.59 -9.38 -2.91
N LEU A 233 2.86 -8.15 -2.51
CA LEU A 233 3.88 -7.82 -1.51
C LEU A 233 3.54 -8.45 -0.16
N LYS A 234 2.28 -8.37 0.27
CA LYS A 234 1.79 -8.98 1.52
C LYS A 234 1.93 -10.51 1.48
N ILE A 235 1.46 -11.16 0.41
CA ILE A 235 1.60 -12.60 0.20
C ILE A 235 3.07 -13.02 0.27
N THR A 236 3.97 -12.24 -0.33
CA THR A 236 5.41 -12.51 -0.35
C THR A 236 6.03 -12.39 1.04
N LYS A 237 5.63 -11.38 1.82
CA LYS A 237 6.07 -11.23 3.23
C LYS A 237 5.63 -12.42 4.06
N ASP A 238 4.36 -12.81 3.96
CA ASP A 238 3.82 -13.97 4.68
C ASP A 238 4.53 -15.28 4.30
N ALA A 239 4.77 -15.50 3.01
CA ALA A 239 5.48 -16.68 2.51
C ALA A 239 6.94 -16.73 3.03
N LYS A 240 7.63 -15.59 3.04
CA LYS A 240 8.98 -15.47 3.60
C LYS A 240 9.01 -15.78 5.10
N MET A 241 8.11 -15.17 5.87
CA MET A 241 8.01 -15.40 7.32
C MET A 241 7.76 -16.88 7.63
N ASN A 242 6.91 -17.55 6.84
CA ASN A 242 6.67 -18.99 6.97
C ASN A 242 7.87 -19.84 6.56
N GLN A 243 8.67 -19.43 5.57
CA GLN A 243 9.93 -20.11 5.24
C GLN A 243 10.92 -20.02 6.40
N ASP A 244 11.08 -18.83 6.98
CA ASP A 244 11.97 -18.59 8.12
C ASP A 244 11.50 -19.38 9.36
N ALA A 245 10.19 -19.41 9.64
CA ALA A 245 9.60 -20.25 10.69
C ALA A 245 9.85 -21.74 10.45
N LYS A 246 9.75 -22.22 9.20
CA LYS A 246 10.03 -23.61 8.84
C LYS A 246 11.49 -23.96 9.09
N LYS A 247 12.42 -23.06 8.80
CA LYS A 247 13.84 -23.24 9.11
C LYS A 247 14.08 -23.32 10.62
N LEU A 248 13.50 -22.42 11.41
CA LEU A 248 13.59 -22.44 12.88
C LEU A 248 13.02 -23.74 13.47
N ASN A 249 11.90 -24.23 12.92
CA ASN A 249 11.34 -25.52 13.31
C ASN A 249 12.31 -26.69 13.02
N GLN A 250 12.99 -26.68 11.87
CA GLN A 250 13.99 -27.68 11.52
C GLN A 250 15.22 -27.60 12.42
N GLU A 251 15.72 -26.39 12.73
CA GLU A 251 16.80 -26.17 13.68
C GLU A 251 16.43 -26.69 15.09
N GLY A 252 15.22 -26.40 15.57
CA GLY A 252 14.71 -26.93 16.84
C GLY A 252 14.68 -28.46 16.87
N LEU A 253 14.24 -29.10 15.77
CA LEU A 253 14.25 -30.56 15.66
C LEU A 253 15.66 -31.15 15.68
N LEU A 254 16.64 -30.49 15.05
CA LEU A 254 18.05 -30.92 15.09
C LEU A 254 18.64 -30.78 16.50
N LEU A 255 18.42 -29.65 17.16
CA LEU A 255 18.85 -29.42 18.55
C LEU A 255 18.27 -30.45 19.52
N ARG A 256 16.99 -30.81 19.35
CA ARG A 256 16.33 -31.88 20.12
C ARG A 256 16.99 -33.25 19.92
N ARG A 257 17.42 -33.57 18.70
CA ARG A 257 18.16 -34.82 18.41
C ARG A 257 19.52 -34.84 19.10
N SER A 258 20.15 -33.68 19.25
CA SER A 258 21.41 -33.50 20.00
C SER A 258 21.21 -33.35 21.52
N ASN A 259 20.02 -33.65 22.06
CA ASN A 259 19.66 -33.48 23.47
C ASN A 259 19.81 -32.04 24.02
N GLN A 260 19.85 -31.03 23.15
CA GLN A 260 19.86 -29.61 23.53
C GLN A 260 18.42 -29.08 23.62
N ASN A 261 17.60 -29.72 24.47
CA ASN A 261 16.15 -29.49 24.48
C ASN A 261 15.77 -28.05 24.85
N GLN A 262 16.46 -27.42 25.80
CA GLN A 262 16.17 -26.03 26.19
C GLN A 262 16.39 -25.05 25.03
N THR A 263 17.48 -25.22 24.27
CA THR A 263 17.75 -24.43 23.07
C THR A 263 16.76 -24.73 21.96
N ALA A 264 16.35 -26.01 21.81
CA ALA A 264 15.31 -26.39 20.86
C ALA A 264 13.96 -25.72 21.17
N ILE A 265 13.55 -25.66 22.45
CA ILE A 265 12.34 -24.96 22.89
C ILE A 265 12.38 -23.49 22.46
N HIS A 266 13.51 -22.80 22.69
CA HIS A 266 13.69 -21.41 22.26
C HIS A 266 13.52 -21.25 20.73
N LYS A 267 14.06 -22.17 19.92
CA LYS A 267 13.88 -22.16 18.46
C LYS A 267 12.43 -22.36 18.03
N PHE A 268 11.68 -23.22 18.72
CA PHE A 268 10.25 -23.35 18.45
C PHE A 268 9.47 -22.09 18.84
N ASP A 269 9.85 -21.41 19.92
CA ASP A 269 9.24 -20.13 20.30
C ASP A 269 9.53 -19.01 19.29
N GLU A 270 10.76 -18.90 18.81
CA GLU A 270 11.10 -17.99 17.70
C GLU A 270 10.24 -18.30 16.46
N GLY A 271 10.11 -19.58 16.10
CA GLY A 271 9.29 -20.01 14.97
C GLY A 271 7.81 -19.68 15.13
N LEU A 272 7.24 -19.86 16.34
CA LEU A 272 5.84 -19.53 16.63
C LEU A 272 5.55 -18.03 16.60
N ARG A 273 6.54 -17.18 16.90
CA ARG A 273 6.36 -15.72 16.86
C ARG A 273 6.21 -15.18 15.44
N ILE A 274 6.76 -15.86 14.43
CA ILE A 274 6.78 -15.36 13.05
C ILE A 274 5.93 -16.21 12.08
N ALA A 275 5.53 -17.43 12.47
CA ALA A 275 4.68 -18.26 11.63
C ALA A 275 3.27 -17.66 11.49
N ASN A 276 2.80 -17.54 10.25
CA ASN A 276 1.43 -17.13 9.91
C ASN A 276 0.60 -18.29 9.35
N ASP A 277 1.25 -19.33 8.82
CA ASP A 277 0.56 -20.53 8.32
C ASP A 277 0.05 -21.41 9.47
N ARG A 278 -1.26 -21.68 9.47
CA ARG A 278 -1.92 -22.46 10.52
C ARG A 278 -1.37 -23.87 10.63
N GLY A 279 -1.08 -24.53 9.51
CA GLY A 279 -0.54 -25.89 9.49
C GLY A 279 0.86 -25.95 10.10
N LEU A 280 1.72 -24.99 9.74
CA LEU A 280 3.05 -24.84 10.30
C LEU A 280 3.01 -24.52 11.79
N ILE A 281 2.15 -23.60 12.24
CA ILE A 281 1.96 -23.29 13.67
C ILE A 281 1.61 -24.57 14.45
N THR A 282 0.65 -25.35 13.96
CA THR A 282 0.27 -26.62 14.60
C THR A 282 1.44 -27.61 14.63
N SER A 283 2.23 -27.70 13.55
CA SER A 283 3.42 -28.55 13.53
C SER A 283 4.48 -28.09 14.53
N ILE A 284 4.75 -26.80 14.64
CA ILE A 284 5.75 -26.26 15.58
C ILE A 284 5.28 -26.48 17.02
N LYS A 285 4.01 -26.20 17.33
CA LYS A 285 3.42 -26.47 18.66
C LYS A 285 3.59 -27.94 19.06
N ARG A 286 3.30 -28.87 18.15
CA ARG A 286 3.50 -30.30 18.39
C ARG A 286 4.96 -30.62 18.74
N ASN A 287 5.90 -30.13 17.92
CA ASN A 287 7.33 -30.36 18.15
C ASN A 287 7.81 -29.75 19.47
N LYS A 288 7.31 -28.56 19.83
CA LYS A 288 7.60 -27.90 21.11
C LYS A 288 7.08 -28.73 22.29
N ALA A 289 5.83 -29.18 22.25
CA ALA A 289 5.23 -30.00 23.31
C ALA A 289 6.01 -31.31 23.52
N ASP A 290 6.35 -32.02 22.44
CA ASP A 290 7.15 -33.24 22.53
C ASP A 290 8.54 -32.99 23.16
N THR A 291 9.13 -31.83 22.90
CA THR A 291 10.44 -31.44 23.43
C THR A 291 10.37 -31.05 24.91
N LEU A 292 9.32 -30.31 25.29
CA LEU A 292 9.03 -30.01 26.69
C LEU A 292 8.82 -31.29 27.51
N ASN A 293 8.07 -32.26 26.97
CA ASN A 293 7.86 -33.56 27.62
C ASN A 293 9.18 -34.31 27.82
N LYS A 294 10.03 -34.33 26.80
CA LYS A 294 11.35 -34.98 26.89
C LYS A 294 12.22 -34.32 27.95
N GLU A 295 12.31 -32.98 27.97
CA GLU A 295 13.08 -32.27 28.97
C GLU A 295 12.49 -32.44 30.38
N GLY A 296 11.17 -32.38 30.52
CA GLY A 296 10.47 -32.63 31.78
C GLY A 296 10.80 -34.00 32.37
N LYS A 297 10.81 -35.06 31.54
CA LYS A 297 11.19 -36.42 31.97
C LYS A 297 12.65 -36.50 32.42
N GLU A 298 13.58 -35.86 31.72
CA GLU A 298 15.00 -35.82 32.12
C GLU A 298 15.22 -35.07 33.43
N ILE A 299 14.54 -33.92 33.61
CA ILE A 299 14.58 -33.13 34.85
C ILE A 299 13.94 -33.91 36.00
N LEU A 300 12.81 -34.59 35.77
CA LEU A 300 12.14 -35.42 36.77
C LEU A 300 13.04 -36.58 37.22
N LYS A 301 13.68 -37.27 36.29
CA LYS A 301 14.65 -38.32 36.61
C LYS A 301 15.80 -37.80 37.48
N LYS A 302 16.34 -36.61 37.16
CA LYS A 302 17.37 -35.95 37.98
C LYS A 302 16.86 -35.59 39.37
N ALA A 303 15.61 -35.14 39.50
CA ALA A 303 14.99 -34.84 40.79
C ALA A 303 14.98 -36.07 41.71
N TRP A 304 14.52 -37.22 41.18
CA TRP A 304 14.52 -38.48 41.90
C TRP A 304 15.93 -38.94 42.32
N CYS A 305 16.94 -38.78 41.46
CA CYS A 305 18.32 -39.13 41.82
C CYS A 305 18.90 -38.25 42.94
N LEU A 306 18.51 -36.97 43.00
CA LEU A 306 19.00 -36.01 44.01
C LEU A 306 18.31 -36.15 45.36
N GLU A 307 17.13 -36.76 45.40
CA GLU A 307 16.35 -36.90 46.62
C GLU A 307 17.10 -37.64 47.73
N LEU A 308 17.89 -38.64 47.36
CA LEU A 308 18.69 -39.43 48.31
C LEU A 308 19.93 -38.69 48.84
N SER A 309 20.31 -37.56 48.24
CA SER A 309 21.54 -36.83 48.58
C SER A 309 21.33 -35.42 49.10
N THR A 310 20.36 -34.67 48.55
CA THR A 310 20.18 -33.23 48.77
C THR A 310 18.71 -32.81 48.59
N THR A 311 17.97 -32.73 49.70
CA THR A 311 16.51 -32.53 49.70
C THR A 311 16.06 -31.23 49.03
N ASP A 312 16.72 -30.10 49.28
CA ASP A 312 16.31 -28.79 48.74
C ASP A 312 16.51 -28.69 47.23
N GLN A 313 17.61 -29.28 46.72
CA GLN A 313 17.87 -29.30 45.28
C GLN A 313 16.83 -30.19 44.57
N ALA A 314 16.50 -31.36 45.14
CA ALA A 314 15.49 -32.24 44.56
C ALA A 314 14.13 -31.53 44.40
N ILE A 315 13.66 -30.81 45.42
CA ILE A 315 12.41 -30.01 45.38
C ILE A 315 12.43 -29.00 44.23
N HIS A 316 13.54 -28.29 44.05
CA HIS A 316 13.69 -27.35 42.92
C HIS A 316 13.55 -28.04 41.56
N TYR A 317 14.18 -29.21 41.39
CA TYR A 317 14.07 -29.98 40.14
C TYR A 317 12.66 -30.53 39.90
N PHE A 318 11.94 -30.98 40.94
CA PHE A 318 10.53 -31.37 40.83
C PHE A 318 9.65 -30.21 40.36
N ALA A 319 9.78 -29.04 40.99
CA ALA A 319 9.03 -27.85 40.58
C ALA A 319 9.33 -27.45 39.13
N LYS A 320 10.59 -27.53 38.72
CA LYS A 320 11.01 -27.27 37.33
C LYS A 320 10.42 -28.30 36.35
N ALA A 321 10.40 -29.59 36.70
CA ALA A 321 9.79 -30.63 35.87
C ALA A 321 8.29 -30.38 35.69
N LYS A 322 7.58 -30.08 36.78
CA LYS A 322 6.14 -29.74 36.75
C LYS A 322 5.88 -28.58 35.78
N PHE A 323 6.62 -27.49 35.92
CA PHE A 323 6.48 -26.32 35.04
C PHE A 323 6.66 -26.66 33.55
N LEU A 324 7.57 -27.59 33.21
CA LEU A 324 7.77 -28.02 31.83
C LEU A 324 6.57 -28.84 31.31
N PHE A 325 6.02 -29.75 32.12
CA PHE A 325 4.83 -30.53 31.75
C PHE A 325 3.59 -29.65 31.62
N GLU A 326 3.39 -28.66 32.50
CA GLU A 326 2.29 -27.70 32.41
C GLU A 326 2.37 -26.84 31.14
N GLN A 327 3.58 -26.39 30.79
CA GLN A 327 3.79 -25.71 29.51
C GLN A 327 3.48 -26.62 28.32
N ALA A 328 3.86 -27.88 28.38
CA ALA A 328 3.58 -28.83 27.30
C ALA A 328 2.08 -29.06 27.15
N GLU A 329 1.36 -29.21 28.27
CA GLU A 329 -0.10 -29.37 28.33
C GLU A 329 -0.84 -28.17 27.73
N THR A 330 -0.37 -26.96 28.05
CA THR A 330 -0.91 -25.70 27.49
C THR A 330 -0.75 -25.64 25.97
N VAL A 331 0.35 -26.20 25.44
CA VAL A 331 0.63 -26.23 24.00
C VAL A 331 -0.16 -27.34 23.29
N LYS A 332 -0.25 -28.52 23.91
CA LYS A 332 -0.94 -29.70 23.42
C LYS A 332 -1.29 -30.62 24.60
N PRO A 333 -2.59 -30.76 24.94
CA PRO A 333 -3.02 -31.65 26.01
C PRO A 333 -2.58 -33.10 25.79
N ASN A 334 -2.04 -33.72 26.84
CA ASN A 334 -1.58 -35.11 26.84
C ASN A 334 -1.82 -35.74 28.22
N VAL A 335 -2.47 -36.92 28.22
CA VAL A 335 -2.77 -37.66 29.47
C VAL A 335 -1.49 -37.96 30.25
N ASP A 336 -0.41 -38.38 29.57
CA ASP A 336 0.87 -38.65 30.23
C ASP A 336 1.41 -37.44 31.00
N ASN A 337 1.19 -36.22 30.49
CA ASN A 337 1.66 -35.01 31.16
C ASN A 337 0.85 -34.73 32.42
N GLN A 338 -0.46 -34.94 32.37
CA GLN A 338 -1.34 -34.80 33.54
C GLN A 338 -0.97 -35.82 34.62
N GLU A 339 -0.63 -37.05 34.23
CA GLU A 339 -0.15 -38.06 35.16
C GLU A 339 1.18 -37.67 35.80
N HIS A 340 2.15 -37.17 35.01
CA HIS A 340 3.41 -36.67 35.56
C HIS A 340 3.22 -35.47 36.49
N ILE A 341 2.33 -34.52 36.16
CA ILE A 341 2.03 -33.37 37.02
C ILE A 341 1.43 -33.86 38.34
N ALA A 342 0.44 -34.76 38.29
CA ALA A 342 -0.20 -35.31 39.49
C ALA A 342 0.80 -36.07 40.38
N LEU A 343 1.70 -36.86 39.79
CA LEU A 343 2.78 -37.51 40.52
C LEU A 343 3.69 -36.50 41.22
N ILE A 344 4.12 -35.46 40.51
CA ILE A 344 4.96 -34.41 41.09
C ILE A 344 4.23 -33.66 42.21
N ASP A 345 2.92 -33.45 42.10
CA ASP A 345 2.12 -32.82 43.15
C ASP A 345 2.03 -33.68 44.41
N CYS A 346 1.77 -34.98 44.28
CA CYS A 346 1.86 -35.91 45.42
C CYS A 346 3.24 -35.81 46.09
N LYS A 347 4.31 -35.72 45.31
CA LYS A 347 5.67 -35.62 45.84
C LYS A 347 5.92 -34.32 46.59
N LEU A 348 5.62 -33.18 45.96
CA LEU A 348 5.86 -31.86 46.54
C LEU A 348 5.01 -31.63 47.80
N GLU A 349 3.74 -32.04 47.78
CA GLU A 349 2.86 -31.94 48.95
C GLU A 349 3.30 -32.86 50.07
N GLY A 350 3.61 -34.13 49.77
CA GLY A 350 4.10 -35.09 50.77
C GLY A 350 5.39 -34.61 51.43
N SER A 351 6.35 -34.12 50.64
CA SER A 351 7.60 -33.56 51.17
C SER A 351 7.39 -32.30 52.00
N LYS A 352 6.41 -31.45 51.65
CA LYS A 352 6.05 -30.28 52.48
C LYS A 352 5.57 -30.73 53.86
N TYR A 353 4.62 -31.66 53.92
CA TYR A 353 4.09 -32.18 55.18
C TYR A 353 5.17 -32.87 56.01
N PHE A 354 6.01 -33.70 55.37
CA PHE A 354 7.12 -34.38 56.03
C PHE A 354 8.10 -33.37 56.67
N ASN A 355 8.52 -32.35 55.91
CA ASN A 355 9.45 -31.34 56.42
C ASN A 355 8.85 -30.50 57.56
N THR A 356 7.56 -30.17 57.50
CA THR A 356 6.86 -29.50 58.61
C THR A 356 6.81 -30.40 59.85
N ALA A 357 6.55 -31.69 59.69
CA ALA A 357 6.56 -32.65 60.80
C ALA A 357 7.96 -32.77 61.44
N VAL A 358 9.03 -32.82 60.64
CA VAL A 358 10.42 -32.83 61.15
C VAL A 358 10.73 -31.58 61.98
N GLN A 359 10.29 -30.39 61.52
CA GLN A 359 10.49 -29.15 62.28
C GLN A 359 9.75 -29.18 63.62
N LEU A 360 8.47 -29.57 63.62
CA LEU A 360 7.66 -29.71 64.83
C LEU A 360 8.23 -30.76 65.80
N GLN A 361 8.74 -31.87 65.27
CA GLN A 361 9.43 -32.90 66.03
C GLN A 361 10.70 -32.34 66.70
N SER A 362 11.49 -31.55 65.97
CA SER A 362 12.67 -30.89 66.55
C SER A 362 12.31 -29.86 67.62
N GLU A 363 11.22 -29.10 67.44
CA GLU A 363 10.71 -28.18 68.45
C GLU A 363 10.24 -28.93 69.70
N GLY A 364 9.48 -30.01 69.52
CA GLY A 364 9.03 -30.91 70.58
C GLY A 364 10.20 -31.48 71.37
N SER A 365 11.22 -32.02 70.69
CA SER A 365 12.43 -32.54 71.33
C SER A 365 13.13 -31.50 72.19
N ARG A 366 13.25 -30.25 71.70
CA ARG A 366 13.85 -29.16 72.46
C ARG A 366 13.04 -28.81 73.72
N LEU A 367 11.72 -28.92 73.66
CA LEU A 367 10.83 -28.69 74.80
C LEU A 367 10.92 -29.83 75.83
N VAL A 368 11.08 -31.08 75.39
CA VAL A 368 11.34 -32.21 76.29
C VAL A 368 12.65 -32.00 77.05
N ASP A 369 13.73 -31.61 76.36
CA ASP A 369 15.02 -31.31 76.98
C ASP A 369 14.94 -30.18 78.02
N LEU A 370 14.05 -29.21 77.80
CA LEU A 370 13.79 -28.11 78.74
C LEU A 370 12.99 -28.60 79.95
N THR A 371 11.96 -29.43 79.72
CA THR A 371 11.11 -30.01 80.77
C THR A 371 11.94 -30.83 81.75
N LEU A 372 12.87 -31.65 81.24
CA LEU A 372 13.81 -32.43 82.05
C LEU A 372 14.71 -31.56 82.94
N LYS A 373 14.95 -30.30 82.56
CA LYS A 373 15.78 -29.35 83.32
C LYS A 373 14.96 -28.44 84.25
N SER A 374 13.73 -28.09 83.88
CA SER A 374 12.89 -27.11 84.57
C SER A 374 11.87 -27.73 85.55
N GLN A 375 11.53 -29.02 85.37
CA GLN A 375 10.44 -29.73 86.07
C GLN A 375 9.08 -29.02 86.01
N LYS A 376 8.82 -28.23 84.95
CA LYS A 376 7.53 -27.54 84.78
C LYS A 376 6.56 -28.41 83.96
N PRO A 377 5.36 -28.75 84.49
CA PRO A 377 4.36 -29.54 83.77
C PRO A 377 3.90 -28.91 82.43
N GLU A 378 3.92 -27.59 82.35
CA GLU A 378 3.49 -26.80 81.19
C GLU A 378 4.41 -26.99 79.98
N ASP A 379 5.70 -27.23 80.21
CA ASP A 379 6.67 -27.50 79.16
C ASP A 379 6.42 -28.90 78.55
N CYS A 380 6.03 -29.88 79.38
CA CYS A 380 5.67 -31.24 78.95
C CYS A 380 4.41 -31.24 78.06
N LYS A 381 3.36 -30.54 78.51
CA LYS A 381 2.12 -30.37 77.73
C LYS A 381 2.38 -29.71 76.37
N THR A 382 3.22 -28.68 76.36
CA THR A 382 3.57 -27.98 75.11
C THR A 382 4.37 -28.89 74.17
N ALA A 383 5.30 -29.71 74.70
CA ALA A 383 6.03 -30.69 73.91
C ALA A 383 5.09 -31.75 73.31
N LYS A 384 4.16 -32.29 74.10
CA LYS A 384 3.14 -33.25 73.64
C LYS A 384 2.32 -32.69 72.49
N CYS A 385 1.80 -31.46 72.62
CA CYS A 385 1.08 -30.79 71.52
C CYS A 385 1.91 -30.71 70.24
N LYS A 386 3.22 -30.41 70.33
CA LYS A 386 4.11 -30.35 69.16
C LYS A 386 4.30 -31.71 68.48
N TYR A 387 4.43 -32.78 69.27
CA TYR A 387 4.50 -34.13 68.74
C TYR A 387 3.17 -34.61 68.13
N GLU A 388 2.03 -34.22 68.69
CA GLU A 388 0.71 -34.50 68.10
C GLU A 388 0.52 -33.78 66.75
N GLU A 389 0.95 -32.51 66.65
CA GLU A 389 0.95 -31.77 65.38
C GLU A 389 1.89 -32.42 64.35
N ALA A 390 3.10 -32.83 64.78
CA ALA A 390 4.05 -33.55 63.93
C ALA A 390 3.48 -34.89 63.45
N TRP A 391 2.81 -35.65 64.33
CA TRP A 391 2.12 -36.89 63.99
C TRP A 391 1.06 -36.69 62.91
N LYS A 392 0.23 -35.65 63.04
CA LYS A 392 -0.78 -35.31 62.05
C LYS A 392 -0.15 -35.04 60.68
N HIS A 393 0.92 -34.23 60.64
CA HIS A 393 1.59 -33.92 59.38
C HIS A 393 2.32 -35.12 58.78
N TYR A 394 2.94 -36.00 59.56
CA TYR A 394 3.48 -37.24 59.00
C TYR A 394 2.39 -38.16 58.43
N ASN A 395 1.20 -38.20 59.03
CA ASN A 395 0.08 -38.94 58.44
C ASN A 395 -0.39 -38.32 57.10
N GLU A 396 -0.45 -36.99 57.00
CA GLU A 396 -0.75 -36.31 55.73
C GLU A 396 0.32 -36.60 54.68
N ALA A 397 1.61 -36.59 55.06
CA ALA A 397 2.71 -36.96 54.19
C ALA A 397 2.60 -38.41 53.69
N LYS A 398 2.31 -39.35 54.60
CA LYS A 398 2.10 -40.78 54.30
C LYS A 398 1.01 -40.97 53.26
N VAL A 399 -0.15 -40.34 53.45
CA VAL A 399 -1.27 -40.41 52.49
C VAL A 399 -0.83 -39.96 51.10
N LYS A 400 -0.07 -38.87 50.99
CA LYS A 400 0.43 -38.36 49.71
C LYS A 400 1.45 -39.29 49.05
N PHE A 401 2.36 -39.88 49.82
CA PHE A 401 3.32 -40.84 49.29
C PHE A 401 2.68 -42.17 48.87
N GLU A 402 1.69 -42.66 49.61
CA GLU A 402 0.87 -43.81 49.21
C GLU A 402 0.08 -43.54 47.92
N GLU A 403 -0.45 -42.33 47.74
CA GLU A 403 -1.12 -41.93 46.50
C GLU A 403 -0.14 -41.98 45.31
N GLY A 404 1.07 -41.45 45.47
CA GLY A 404 2.13 -41.53 44.47
C GLY A 404 2.51 -42.97 44.10
N LEU A 405 2.63 -43.85 45.11
CA LEU A 405 2.91 -45.27 44.90
C LEU A 405 1.77 -46.00 44.19
N LYS A 406 0.51 -45.72 44.56
CA LYS A 406 -0.70 -46.26 43.89
C LYS A 406 -0.80 -45.84 42.42
N ARG A 407 -0.23 -44.68 42.07
CA ARG A 407 -0.09 -44.20 40.69
C ARG A 407 1.06 -44.90 39.93
N GLY A 408 1.75 -45.85 40.56
CA GLY A 408 2.71 -46.75 39.91
C GLY A 408 4.16 -46.29 39.92
N ASP A 409 4.50 -45.21 40.63
CA ASP A 409 5.88 -44.73 40.73
C ASP A 409 6.56 -45.28 41.99
N ALA A 410 7.42 -46.28 41.80
CA ALA A 410 8.16 -46.93 42.89
C ALA A 410 9.17 -46.00 43.60
N ASN A 411 9.49 -44.83 43.02
CA ASN A 411 10.39 -43.86 43.67
C ASN A 411 9.78 -43.23 44.93
N PHE A 412 8.49 -43.43 45.19
CA PHE A 412 7.85 -43.02 46.45
C PHE A 412 8.15 -43.94 47.63
N GLU A 413 8.59 -45.18 47.39
CA GLU A 413 8.80 -46.18 48.45
C GLU A 413 9.77 -45.69 49.55
N PRO A 414 10.96 -45.12 49.24
CA PRO A 414 11.88 -44.67 50.29
C PRO A 414 11.28 -43.55 51.17
N SER A 415 10.57 -42.60 50.55
CA SER A 415 9.87 -41.54 51.28
C SER A 415 8.77 -42.09 52.19
N LEU A 416 8.01 -43.08 51.69
CA LEU A 416 6.96 -43.73 52.46
C LEU A 416 7.53 -44.51 53.64
N THR A 417 8.59 -45.30 53.43
CA THR A 417 9.28 -46.05 54.50
C THR A 417 9.77 -45.10 55.60
N LEU A 418 10.49 -44.04 55.24
CA LEU A 418 10.99 -43.03 56.19
C LEU A 418 9.85 -42.38 56.98
N THR A 419 8.72 -42.10 56.33
CA THR A 419 7.54 -41.50 56.98
C THR A 419 6.89 -42.47 57.97
N VAL A 420 6.81 -43.76 57.63
CA VAL A 420 6.25 -44.79 58.52
C VAL A 420 7.15 -45.02 59.73
N GLU A 421 8.47 -45.04 59.54
CA GLU A 421 9.44 -45.13 60.65
C GLU A 421 9.35 -43.91 61.57
N ALA A 422 9.25 -42.70 61.00
CA ALA A 422 9.10 -41.47 61.77
C ALA A 422 7.79 -41.42 62.58
N LEU A 423 6.68 -41.90 61.99
CA LEU A 423 5.42 -42.08 62.72
C LEU A 423 5.64 -43.00 63.91
N GLN A 424 6.12 -44.23 63.72
CA GLN A 424 6.36 -45.17 64.83
C GLN A 424 7.25 -44.58 65.94
N GLY A 425 8.24 -43.75 65.57
CA GLY A 425 9.07 -43.02 66.52
C GLY A 425 8.28 -42.01 67.36
N ILE A 426 7.46 -41.17 66.72
CA ILE A 426 6.61 -40.21 67.43
C ILE A 426 5.58 -40.91 68.32
N GLU A 427 5.03 -42.05 67.91
CA GLU A 427 4.06 -42.81 68.73
C GLU A 427 4.66 -43.15 70.10
N ARG A 428 5.89 -43.65 70.09
CA ARG A 428 6.60 -44.02 71.31
C ARG A 428 6.84 -42.80 72.20
N ILE A 429 7.29 -41.70 71.62
CA ILE A 429 7.53 -40.46 72.35
C ILE A 429 6.22 -39.92 72.97
N LEU A 430 5.11 -39.96 72.25
CA LEU A 430 3.82 -39.52 72.77
C LEU A 430 3.36 -40.37 73.96
N ASN A 431 3.52 -41.69 73.89
CA ASN A 431 3.22 -42.59 75.01
C ASN A 431 4.13 -42.32 76.21
N GLU A 432 5.43 -42.14 76.00
CA GLU A 432 6.40 -41.81 77.06
C GLU A 432 6.07 -40.45 77.72
N LEU A 433 5.66 -39.44 76.93
CA LEU A 433 5.26 -38.14 77.46
C LEU A 433 3.95 -38.22 78.26
N GLU A 434 3.02 -39.09 77.86
CA GLU A 434 1.79 -39.33 78.61
C GLU A 434 2.07 -40.01 79.95
N GLU A 435 2.97 -40.99 79.99
CA GLU A 435 3.44 -41.62 81.23
C GLU A 435 4.15 -40.59 82.13
N ALA A 436 5.07 -39.79 81.57
CA ALA A 436 5.80 -38.76 82.33
C ALA A 436 4.88 -37.65 82.87
N GLU A 437 3.86 -37.26 82.11
CA GLU A 437 2.84 -36.31 82.58
C GLU A 437 2.07 -36.84 83.79
N LEU A 438 1.70 -38.13 83.78
CA LEU A 438 1.04 -38.79 84.92
C LEU A 438 1.94 -38.85 86.15
N GLU A 439 3.23 -39.16 85.99
CA GLU A 439 4.20 -39.19 87.09
C GLU A 439 4.39 -37.80 87.73
N ILE A 440 4.51 -36.74 86.91
CA ILE A 440 4.67 -35.36 87.41
C ILE A 440 3.43 -34.88 88.18
N VAL A 441 2.22 -35.34 87.82
CA VAL A 441 0.98 -34.96 88.51
C VAL A 441 0.80 -35.68 89.85
N LEU A 442 1.48 -36.83 90.05
CA LEU A 442 1.39 -37.65 91.27
C LEU A 442 2.44 -37.28 92.34
N VAL A 443 3.45 -36.49 91.98
CA VAL A 443 4.49 -35.93 92.88
C VAL A 443 4.11 -34.51 93.30
#